data_AF-A0A0F4KWN5-F1
#
_entry.id   AF-A0A0F4KWN5-F1
#
_cell.length_a   1.000
_cell.length_b   1.000
_cell.length_c   1.000
_cell.angle_alpha   90.00
_cell.angle_beta   90.00
_cell.angle_gamma   90.00
#
_symmetry.space_group_name_H-M   'P 1'
#
loop_
_entity.id
_entity.type
_entity.pdbx_description
1 polymer ?
#
loop_
_entity_poly.entity_id
_entity_poly.type
_entity_poly.pdbx_seq_one_letter_code
_entity_poly.pdbx_strand_id
1 'polypeptide(L)'
;MQQLGPRNGLRTLILLAFAVLVTNYYLSRKPSSIFMGMYRLSENPQESNLLTNMHALVFMITGMALPLEQLSEYLAIPNPLVYIRQDRGIRHFASYLALLALYCLVFTGIQVCIAFVVIPDLVPGQLLSTAICAGLTLFCMLLMVNCSYLLANRAAGYIVALVIYASLLSFWPAARWFSTAHAGPIPLWLPSLLALTVALIAANAVACDHPRIA
;
A
#
# COMPACT_ATOMS: atom_id res chain seq x y z
N MET A 1 1.63 -4.93 31.07
CA MET A 1 1.15 -3.71 30.37
C MET A 1 2.29 -2.70 30.08
N GLN A 2 3.47 -3.11 29.58
CA GLN A 2 4.62 -2.20 29.41
C GLN A 2 5.45 -2.45 28.13
N GLN A 3 4.81 -2.83 27.01
CA GLN A 3 5.49 -2.93 25.70
C GLN A 3 4.88 -2.02 24.61
N LEU A 4 3.86 -1.21 24.92
CA LEU A 4 3.24 -0.30 23.94
C LEU A 4 4.04 1.00 23.68
N GLY A 5 4.91 1.42 24.59
CA GLY A 5 5.68 2.67 24.49
C GLY A 5 6.59 2.79 23.26
N PRO A 6 7.49 1.83 22.98
CA PRO A 6 8.47 1.97 21.89
C PRO A 6 7.82 1.88 20.50
N ARG A 7 6.79 1.03 20.34
CA ARG A 7 6.10 0.83 19.06
C ARG A 7 5.24 2.04 18.69
N ASN A 8 4.62 2.68 19.69
CA ASN A 8 3.89 3.94 19.48
C ASN A 8 4.85 5.10 19.19
N GLY A 9 6.03 5.15 19.83
CA GLY A 9 7.06 6.15 19.52
C GLY A 9 7.60 6.02 18.09
N LEU A 10 7.77 4.80 17.58
CA LEU A 10 8.18 4.60 16.18
C LEU A 10 7.09 5.07 15.20
N ARG A 11 5.80 4.83 15.52
CA ARG A 11 4.66 5.28 14.70
C ARG A 11 4.59 6.78 14.60
N THR A 12 4.76 7.47 15.71
CA THR A 12 4.74 8.94 15.73
C THR A 12 5.91 9.51 14.96
N LEU A 13 7.10 8.88 15.02
CA LEU A 13 8.27 9.29 14.24
C LEU A 13 8.05 9.10 12.73
N ILE A 14 7.51 7.94 12.32
CA ILE A 14 7.15 7.67 10.91
C ILE A 14 6.08 8.66 10.43
N LEU A 15 5.06 8.92 11.24
CA LEU A 15 4.00 9.90 10.94
C LEU A 15 4.56 11.32 10.82
N LEU A 16 5.49 11.71 11.70
CA LEU A 16 6.10 13.03 11.67
C LEU A 16 6.98 13.21 10.43
N ALA A 17 7.83 12.23 10.11
CA ALA A 17 8.62 12.24 8.90
C ALA A 17 7.75 12.31 7.65
N PHE A 18 6.64 11.54 7.63
CA PHE A 18 5.67 11.59 6.54
C PHE A 18 4.97 12.93 6.46
N ALA A 19 4.55 13.52 7.59
CA ALA A 19 3.91 14.83 7.63
C ALA A 19 4.82 15.89 7.02
N VAL A 20 6.11 15.95 7.42
CA VAL A 20 7.08 16.89 6.84
C VAL A 20 7.20 16.73 5.32
N LEU A 21 7.24 15.49 4.82
CA LEU A 21 7.35 15.19 3.39
C LEU A 21 6.07 15.56 2.63
N VAL A 22 4.90 15.32 3.21
CA VAL A 22 3.61 15.73 2.65
C VAL A 22 3.49 17.25 2.61
N THR A 23 3.90 17.96 3.67
CA THR A 23 3.89 19.44 3.69
C THR A 23 4.81 19.99 2.60
N ASN A 24 6.01 19.43 2.45
CA ASN A 24 6.96 19.83 1.40
C ASN A 24 6.39 19.60 -0.01
N TYR A 25 5.68 18.48 -0.22
CA TYR A 25 5.03 18.17 -1.48
C TYR A 25 3.96 19.20 -1.86
N TYR A 26 3.08 19.57 -0.93
CA TYR A 26 2.04 20.57 -1.18
C TYR A 26 2.61 21.99 -1.36
N LEU A 27 3.70 22.32 -0.64
CA LEU A 27 4.43 23.58 -0.83
C LEU A 27 5.11 23.67 -2.20
N SER A 28 5.53 22.54 -2.78
CA SER A 28 6.26 22.46 -4.05
C SER A 28 5.39 22.72 -5.31
N ARG A 29 4.10 23.07 -5.16
CA ARG A 29 3.17 23.44 -6.25
C ARG A 29 3.23 22.51 -7.48
N LYS A 30 3.34 21.20 -7.24
CA LYS A 30 3.27 20.18 -8.31
C LYS A 30 1.86 20.13 -8.94
N PRO A 31 1.71 19.64 -10.19
CA PRO A 31 0.42 19.64 -10.89
C PRO A 31 -0.67 18.99 -10.03
N SER A 32 -1.77 19.74 -9.86
CA SER A 32 -2.85 19.54 -8.89
C SER A 32 -3.74 18.35 -9.18
N SER A 33 -3.75 17.82 -10.39
CA SER A 33 -4.69 16.77 -10.82
C SER A 33 -4.28 15.35 -10.44
N ILE A 34 -3.04 15.13 -9.99
CA ILE A 34 -2.47 13.79 -9.79
C ILE A 34 -2.17 13.56 -8.30
N PHE A 35 -2.79 12.53 -7.71
CA PHE A 35 -2.57 12.14 -6.33
C PHE A 35 -1.10 11.82 -6.02
N MET A 36 -0.64 12.16 -4.81
CA MET A 36 0.77 12.04 -4.39
C MET A 36 1.33 10.61 -4.50
N GLY A 37 0.48 9.60 -4.27
CA GLY A 37 0.84 8.18 -4.33
C GLY A 37 0.84 7.56 -5.74
N MET A 38 0.49 8.32 -6.78
CA MET A 38 0.37 7.80 -8.15
C MET A 38 1.70 7.91 -8.92
N TYR A 39 1.93 6.94 -9.80
CA TYR A 39 3.04 6.96 -10.77
C TYR A 39 2.94 8.17 -11.69
N ARG A 40 4.04 8.91 -11.81
CA ARG A 40 4.20 10.04 -12.71
C ARG A 40 5.22 9.68 -13.77
N LEU A 41 4.91 9.99 -15.02
CA LEU A 41 5.92 10.00 -16.06
C LEU A 41 6.68 11.32 -15.96
N SER A 42 8.00 11.24 -16.08
CA SER A 42 8.78 12.46 -16.27
C SER A 42 8.37 13.10 -17.60
N GLU A 43 7.98 14.37 -17.54
CA GLU A 43 7.75 15.19 -18.75
C GLU A 43 9.10 15.50 -19.44
N ASN A 44 10.20 15.43 -18.70
CA ASN A 44 11.54 15.71 -19.19
C ASN A 44 12.36 14.41 -19.33
N PRO A 45 12.79 14.02 -20.54
CA PRO A 45 13.47 12.74 -20.78
C PRO A 45 14.87 12.65 -20.15
N GLN A 46 15.41 13.78 -19.66
CA GLN A 46 16.70 13.86 -18.97
C GLN A 46 16.60 13.65 -17.45
N GLU A 47 15.39 13.78 -16.87
CA GLU A 47 15.17 13.51 -15.44
C GLU A 47 14.91 12.02 -15.20
N SER A 48 15.50 11.47 -14.15
CA SER A 48 15.25 10.08 -13.77
C SER A 48 13.83 9.94 -13.24
N ASN A 49 13.08 8.97 -13.76
CA ASN A 49 11.70 8.71 -13.35
C ASN A 49 11.57 8.43 -11.83
N LEU A 50 12.62 7.91 -11.21
CA LEU A 50 12.67 7.68 -9.78
C LEU A 50 12.60 9.00 -9.00
N LEU A 51 13.32 10.04 -9.45
CA LEU A 51 13.34 11.36 -8.81
C LEU A 51 11.97 12.03 -8.87
N THR A 52 11.30 11.94 -10.03
CA THR A 52 9.94 12.46 -10.22
C THR A 52 8.93 11.78 -9.28
N ASN A 53 9.15 10.49 -8.97
CA ASN A 53 8.26 9.63 -8.21
C ASN A 53 8.65 9.40 -6.74
N MET A 54 9.62 10.14 -6.19
CA MET A 54 10.04 9.98 -4.79
C MET A 54 8.87 10.11 -3.79
N HIS A 55 7.87 10.94 -4.10
CA HIS A 55 6.72 11.16 -3.25
C HIS A 55 5.79 9.93 -3.21
N ALA A 56 5.64 9.25 -4.35
CA ALA A 56 4.87 8.02 -4.45
C ALA A 56 5.59 6.88 -3.69
N LEU A 57 6.92 6.80 -3.80
CA LEU A 57 7.74 5.88 -3.00
C LEU A 57 7.59 6.11 -1.50
N VAL A 58 7.73 7.35 -1.05
CA VAL A 58 7.58 7.71 0.36
C VAL A 58 6.17 7.35 0.85
N PHE A 59 5.13 7.67 0.08
CA PHE A 59 3.75 7.32 0.42
C PHE A 59 3.57 5.81 0.63
N MET A 60 4.10 4.99 -0.27
CA MET A 60 4.02 3.53 -0.16
C MET A 60 4.83 2.99 1.01
N ILE A 61 6.07 3.48 1.20
CA ILE A 61 6.92 3.08 2.33
C ILE A 61 6.23 3.39 3.65
N THR A 62 5.71 4.61 3.81
CA THR A 62 4.99 5.02 5.02
C THR A 62 3.73 4.19 5.22
N GLY A 63 2.91 4.01 4.18
CA GLY A 63 1.69 3.20 4.28
C GLY A 63 1.96 1.74 4.66
N MET A 64 3.06 1.16 4.20
CA MET A 64 3.47 -0.19 4.60
C MET A 64 4.07 -0.25 6.00
N ALA A 65 4.83 0.77 6.40
CA ALA A 65 5.56 0.79 7.66
C ALA A 65 4.65 1.13 8.85
N LEU A 66 3.68 2.02 8.68
CA LEU A 66 2.82 2.51 9.76
C LEU A 66 2.03 1.43 10.53
N PRO A 67 1.48 0.36 9.92
CA PRO A 67 0.84 -0.72 10.68
C PRO A 67 1.85 -1.53 11.51
N LEU A 68 3.17 -1.45 11.26
CA LEU A 68 4.23 -2.13 12.03
C LEU A 68 3.89 -3.60 12.34
N GLU A 69 3.43 -4.36 11.36
CA GLU A 69 3.02 -5.77 11.51
C GLU A 69 1.77 -6.02 12.40
N GLN A 70 1.04 -5.01 12.91
CA GLN A 70 -0.15 -5.25 13.75
C GLN A 70 -1.25 -6.03 13.03
N LEU A 71 -1.42 -5.79 11.73
CA LEU A 71 -2.43 -6.48 10.93
C LEU A 71 -2.03 -7.94 10.68
N SER A 72 -0.75 -8.21 10.43
CA SER A 72 -0.23 -9.58 10.28
C SER A 72 -0.19 -10.34 11.63
N GLU A 73 0.03 -9.64 12.74
CA GLU A 73 -0.12 -10.19 14.10
C GLU A 73 -1.57 -10.58 14.38
N TYR A 74 -2.56 -9.77 14.01
CA TYR A 74 -3.98 -10.10 14.16
C TYR A 74 -4.37 -11.42 13.44
N LEU A 75 -3.78 -11.68 12.28
CA LEU A 75 -3.98 -12.94 11.56
C LEU A 75 -3.25 -14.12 12.23
N ALA A 76 -2.15 -13.86 12.93
CA ALA A 76 -1.30 -14.88 13.55
C ALA A 76 -1.67 -15.24 15.00
N ILE A 77 -2.47 -14.43 15.70
CA ILE A 77 -2.92 -14.72 17.07
C ILE A 77 -3.90 -15.92 17.02
N PRO A 78 -3.58 -17.06 17.66
CA PRO A 78 -4.53 -18.14 17.81
C PRO A 78 -5.67 -17.69 18.73
N ASN A 79 -6.93 -18.00 18.37
CA ASN A 79 -8.10 -17.67 19.19
C ASN A 79 -7.91 -18.24 20.61
N PRO A 80 -7.77 -17.41 21.66
CA PRO A 80 -7.35 -17.89 22.99
C PRO A 80 -8.49 -18.53 23.81
N LEU A 81 -9.73 -18.55 23.30
CA LEU A 81 -10.92 -18.90 24.09
C LEU A 81 -11.44 -20.32 23.88
N VAL A 82 -10.83 -21.15 23.03
CA VAL A 82 -11.26 -22.54 22.84
C VAL A 82 -10.04 -23.44 22.69
N TYR A 83 -9.88 -24.38 23.62
CA TYR A 83 -8.84 -25.43 23.64
C TYR A 83 -9.08 -26.54 22.59
N ILE A 84 -9.77 -26.21 21.51
CA ILE A 84 -9.98 -27.06 20.34
C ILE A 84 -9.28 -26.30 19.22
N ARG A 85 -8.34 -26.97 18.53
CA ARG A 85 -7.74 -26.49 17.28
C ARG A 85 -8.87 -26.19 16.29
N GLN A 86 -9.44 -25.00 16.35
CA GLN A 86 -10.36 -24.52 15.35
C GLN A 86 -9.47 -24.04 14.22
N ASP A 87 -9.50 -24.74 13.10
CA ASP A 87 -8.84 -24.33 11.86
C ASP A 87 -9.06 -22.84 11.67
N ARG A 88 -8.03 -22.13 11.22
CA ARG A 88 -8.04 -20.68 10.94
C ARG A 88 -9.19 -20.38 9.97
N GLY A 89 -10.39 -20.13 10.51
CA GLY A 89 -11.60 -20.17 9.71
C GLY A 89 -11.62 -19.08 8.64
N ILE A 90 -12.22 -19.39 7.49
CA ILE A 90 -12.40 -18.47 6.36
C ILE A 90 -12.96 -17.10 6.81
N ARG A 91 -13.79 -17.09 7.85
CA ARG A 91 -14.35 -15.86 8.45
C ARG A 91 -13.30 -14.97 9.12
N HIS A 92 -12.28 -15.54 9.76
CA HIS A 92 -11.18 -14.77 10.37
C HIS A 92 -10.30 -14.13 9.30
N PHE A 93 -10.00 -14.89 8.24
CA PHE A 93 -9.29 -14.39 7.07
C PHE A 93 -10.05 -13.28 6.34
N ALA A 94 -11.36 -13.44 6.15
CA ALA A 94 -12.22 -12.39 5.58
C ALA A 94 -12.26 -11.13 6.45
N SER A 95 -12.29 -11.28 7.78
CA SER A 95 -12.23 -10.14 8.72
C SER A 95 -10.88 -9.42 8.63
N TYR A 96 -9.79 -10.17 8.49
CA TYR A 96 -8.45 -9.61 8.25
C TYR A 96 -8.39 -8.81 6.93
N LEU A 97 -8.92 -9.36 5.83
CA LEU A 97 -8.98 -8.66 4.54
C LEU A 97 -9.80 -7.37 4.64
N ALA A 98 -10.93 -7.40 5.37
CA ALA A 98 -11.76 -6.22 5.59
C ALA A 98 -11.03 -5.14 6.39
N LEU A 99 -10.30 -5.51 7.46
CA LEU A 99 -9.47 -4.58 8.23
C LEU A 99 -8.34 -4.00 7.38
N LEU A 100 -7.71 -4.82 6.54
CA LEU A 100 -6.64 -4.38 5.65
C LEU A 100 -7.15 -3.40 4.58
N ALA A 101 -8.32 -3.68 3.99
CA ALA A 101 -8.98 -2.79 3.05
C ALA A 101 -9.39 -1.47 3.72
N LEU A 102 -9.96 -1.54 4.93
CA LEU A 102 -10.32 -0.36 5.73
C LEU A 102 -9.09 0.50 6.03
N TYR A 103 -7.97 -0.13 6.41
CA TYR A 103 -6.72 0.59 6.66
C TYR A 103 -6.26 1.35 5.40
N CYS A 104 -6.25 0.69 4.24
CA CYS A 104 -5.86 1.33 2.98
C CYS A 104 -6.80 2.50 2.63
N LEU A 105 -8.12 2.32 2.81
CA LEU A 105 -9.12 3.36 2.56
C LEU A 105 -8.97 4.56 3.48
N VAL A 106 -8.73 4.35 4.77
CA VAL A 106 -8.54 5.45 5.73
C VAL A 106 -7.24 6.18 5.43
N PHE A 107 -6.15 5.47 5.17
CA PHE A 107 -4.84 6.07 4.88
C PHE A 107 -4.89 6.92 3.60
N THR A 108 -5.45 6.39 2.51
CA THR A 108 -5.59 7.14 1.25
C THR A 108 -6.64 8.24 1.36
N GLY A 109 -7.76 7.97 2.04
CA GLY A 109 -8.86 8.91 2.24
C GLY A 109 -8.45 10.17 2.99
N ILE A 110 -7.67 10.05 4.08
CA ILE A 110 -7.12 11.21 4.80
C ILE A 110 -6.28 12.09 3.85
N GLN A 111 -5.46 11.46 3.01
CA GLN A 111 -4.59 12.18 2.07
C GLN A 111 -5.37 12.85 0.93
N VAL A 112 -6.47 12.23 0.48
CA VAL A 112 -7.42 12.83 -0.46
C VAL A 112 -8.11 14.04 0.16
N CYS A 113 -8.57 13.96 1.42
CA CYS A 113 -9.17 15.10 2.12
C CYS A 113 -8.19 16.28 2.24
N ILE A 114 -6.93 16.01 2.58
CA ILE A 114 -5.89 17.05 2.62
C ILE A 114 -5.70 17.68 1.24
N ALA A 115 -5.68 16.87 0.16
CA ALA A 115 -5.54 17.39 -1.20
C ALA A 115 -6.68 18.35 -1.58
N PHE A 116 -7.92 18.02 -1.22
CA PHE A 116 -9.09 18.88 -1.46
C PHE A 116 -9.05 20.20 -0.68
N VAL A 117 -8.53 20.19 0.54
CA VAL A 117 -8.44 21.41 1.38
C VAL A 117 -7.33 22.35 0.90
N VAL A 118 -6.20 21.78 0.47
CA VAL A 118 -5.00 22.56 0.15
C VAL A 118 -5.02 23.13 -1.27
N ILE A 119 -5.71 22.47 -2.21
CA ILE A 119 -5.66 22.81 -3.63
C ILE A 119 -7.05 23.28 -4.11
N PRO A 120 -7.24 24.59 -4.37
CA PRO A 120 -8.55 25.15 -4.71
C PRO A 120 -9.03 24.82 -6.14
N ASP A 121 -8.13 24.55 -7.09
CA ASP A 121 -8.46 24.36 -8.53
C ASP A 121 -8.43 22.88 -8.97
N LEU A 122 -8.98 21.99 -8.15
CA LEU A 122 -8.84 20.54 -8.34
C LEU A 122 -9.88 19.96 -9.31
N VAL A 123 -9.45 19.10 -10.24
CA VAL A 123 -10.36 18.24 -11.02
C VAL A 123 -10.65 16.96 -10.21
N PRO A 124 -11.84 16.80 -9.61
CA PRO A 124 -12.10 15.74 -8.65
C PRO A 124 -12.01 14.33 -9.26
N GLY A 125 -12.42 14.17 -10.52
CA GLY A 125 -12.46 12.86 -11.18
C GLY A 125 -11.09 12.21 -11.37
N GLN A 126 -10.07 12.98 -11.75
CA GLN A 126 -8.71 12.47 -11.96
C GLN A 126 -8.00 12.19 -10.63
N LEU A 127 -8.19 13.04 -9.63
CA LEU A 127 -7.63 12.81 -8.30
C LEU A 127 -8.19 11.52 -7.68
N LEU A 128 -9.50 11.31 -7.77
CA LEU A 128 -10.14 10.15 -7.15
C LEU A 128 -9.71 8.85 -7.83
N SER A 129 -9.60 8.84 -9.17
CA SER A 129 -9.09 7.71 -9.94
C SER A 129 -7.65 7.35 -9.54
N THR A 130 -6.77 8.35 -9.44
CA THR A 130 -5.37 8.15 -9.05
C THR A 130 -5.20 7.76 -7.59
N ALA A 131 -6.08 8.23 -6.70
CA ALA A 131 -6.13 7.80 -5.31
C ALA A 131 -6.58 6.34 -5.15
N ILE A 132 -7.56 5.88 -5.94
CA ILE A 132 -7.99 4.48 -5.97
C ILE A 132 -6.84 3.57 -6.41
N CYS A 133 -6.10 3.96 -7.45
CA CYS A 133 -4.91 3.22 -7.89
C CYS A 133 -3.84 3.15 -6.78
N ALA A 134 -3.56 4.27 -6.11
CA ALA A 134 -2.62 4.30 -4.98
C ALA A 134 -3.09 3.44 -3.78
N GLY A 135 -4.39 3.41 -3.50
CA GLY A 135 -4.95 2.56 -2.46
C GLY A 135 -4.87 1.06 -2.78
N LEU A 136 -5.18 0.68 -4.02
CA LEU A 136 -5.09 -0.72 -4.46
C LEU A 136 -3.63 -1.22 -4.51
N THR A 137 -2.69 -0.38 -4.95
CA THR A 137 -1.27 -0.72 -4.93
C THR A 137 -0.75 -0.91 -3.51
N LEU A 138 -1.13 -0.02 -2.57
CA LEU A 138 -0.82 -0.20 -1.15
C LEU A 138 -1.40 -1.50 -0.58
N PHE A 139 -2.65 -1.84 -0.96
CA PHE A 139 -3.29 -3.09 -0.56
C PHE A 139 -2.51 -4.32 -1.06
N CYS A 140 -2.10 -4.34 -2.33
CA CYS A 140 -1.24 -5.39 -2.89
C CYS A 140 0.08 -5.52 -2.13
N MET A 141 0.73 -4.40 -1.80
CA MET A 141 1.98 -4.42 -1.05
C MET A 141 1.83 -5.03 0.34
N LEU A 142 0.78 -4.65 1.07
CA LEU A 142 0.54 -5.21 2.40
C LEU A 142 0.22 -6.71 2.33
N LEU A 143 -0.47 -7.17 1.28
CA LEU A 143 -0.67 -8.60 1.04
C LEU A 143 0.64 -9.35 0.73
N MET A 144 1.57 -8.74 -0.01
CA MET A 144 2.90 -9.30 -0.25
C MET A 144 3.71 -9.41 1.05
N VAL A 145 3.72 -8.35 1.87
CA VAL A 145 4.35 -8.34 3.19
C VAL A 145 3.73 -9.42 4.08
N ASN A 146 2.40 -9.55 4.09
CA ASN A 146 1.72 -10.58 4.90
C ASN A 146 2.08 -12.00 4.46
N CYS A 147 2.17 -12.27 3.16
CA CYS A 147 2.58 -13.57 2.64
C CYS A 147 3.99 -13.94 3.16
N SER A 148 4.94 -13.00 3.12
CA SER A 148 6.29 -13.21 3.66
C SER A 148 6.32 -13.44 5.17
N TYR A 149 5.43 -12.75 5.90
CA TYR A 149 5.29 -12.89 7.34
C TYR A 149 4.78 -14.30 7.70
N LEU A 150 3.81 -14.81 6.95
CA LEU A 150 3.30 -16.18 7.09
C LEU A 150 4.38 -17.23 6.78
N LEU A 151 5.28 -16.96 5.82
CA LEU A 151 6.42 -17.80 5.46
C LEU A 151 7.65 -17.65 6.39
N ALA A 152 7.49 -17.01 7.55
CA ALA A 152 8.54 -16.79 8.56
C ALA A 152 9.74 -15.93 8.09
N ASN A 153 9.64 -15.22 6.96
CA ASN A 153 10.70 -14.35 6.45
C ASN A 153 10.22 -12.90 6.30
N ARG A 154 10.18 -12.18 7.43
CA ARG A 154 9.61 -10.82 7.52
C ARG A 154 10.33 -9.79 6.66
N ALA A 155 11.66 -9.80 6.70
CA ALA A 155 12.47 -8.83 5.98
C ALA A 155 12.32 -8.99 4.45
N ALA A 156 12.20 -10.22 3.97
CA ALA A 156 12.07 -10.49 2.55
C ALA A 156 10.82 -9.87 1.94
N GLY A 157 9.66 -9.87 2.61
CA GLY A 157 8.45 -9.29 2.00
C GLY A 157 8.51 -7.79 1.83
N TYR A 158 9.05 -7.07 2.82
CA TYR A 158 9.26 -5.63 2.69
C TYR A 158 10.24 -5.30 1.55
N ILE A 159 11.35 -6.04 1.47
CA ILE A 159 12.34 -5.85 0.40
C ILE A 159 11.72 -6.18 -0.97
N VAL A 160 11.04 -7.30 -1.10
CA VAL A 160 10.41 -7.74 -2.36
C VAL A 160 9.34 -6.74 -2.81
N ALA A 161 8.45 -6.30 -1.91
CA ALA A 161 7.43 -5.31 -2.22
C ALA A 161 8.05 -3.98 -2.69
N LEU A 162 9.11 -3.52 -2.01
CA LEU A 162 9.83 -2.30 -2.38
C LEU A 162 10.56 -2.43 -3.70
N VAL A 163 11.26 -3.55 -3.94
CA VAL A 163 12.01 -3.77 -5.19
C VAL A 163 11.05 -3.88 -6.37
N ILE A 164 9.93 -4.58 -6.23
CA ILE A 164 8.92 -4.69 -7.30
C ILE A 164 8.34 -3.30 -7.62
N TYR A 165 8.04 -2.50 -6.61
CA TYR A 165 7.48 -1.17 -6.85
C TYR A 165 8.50 -0.15 -7.36
N ALA A 166 9.71 -0.16 -6.81
CA ALA A 166 10.80 0.70 -7.26
C ALA A 166 11.24 0.33 -8.69
N SER A 167 11.23 -0.95 -9.05
CA SER A 167 11.50 -1.38 -10.42
C SER A 167 10.40 -0.91 -11.37
N LEU A 168 9.13 -1.05 -11.01
CA LEU A 168 8.01 -0.51 -11.80
C LEU A 168 8.14 1.00 -12.04
N LEU A 169 8.62 1.75 -11.03
CA LEU A 169 8.88 3.18 -11.12
C LEU A 169 10.13 3.57 -11.92
N SER A 170 11.13 2.68 -11.95
CA SER A 170 12.38 2.92 -12.66
C SER A 170 12.23 2.63 -14.15
N PHE A 171 11.46 1.60 -14.51
CA PHE A 171 11.24 1.19 -15.89
C PHE A 171 10.17 2.05 -16.57
N TRP A 172 10.63 3.09 -17.27
CA TRP A 172 9.77 3.99 -18.07
C TRP A 172 8.72 3.29 -18.95
N PRO A 173 9.04 2.25 -19.76
CA PRO A 173 8.04 1.61 -20.60
C PRO A 173 6.97 0.87 -19.79
N ALA A 174 7.33 0.29 -18.65
CA ALA A 174 6.39 -0.38 -17.76
C ALA A 174 5.47 0.63 -17.07
N ALA A 175 6.02 1.71 -16.52
CA ALA A 175 5.25 2.80 -15.93
C ALA A 175 4.32 3.46 -16.95
N ARG A 176 4.80 3.67 -18.19
CA ARG A 176 4.00 4.21 -19.30
C ARG A 176 2.88 3.27 -19.68
N TRP A 177 3.16 1.99 -19.89
CA TRP A 177 2.13 1.02 -20.23
C TRP A 177 1.06 0.95 -19.14
N PHE A 178 1.46 0.94 -17.87
CA PHE A 178 0.54 0.85 -16.74
C PHE A 178 -0.38 2.08 -16.59
N SER A 179 0.13 3.28 -16.91
CA SER A 179 -0.60 4.54 -16.75
C SER A 179 -1.37 4.98 -17.99
N THR A 180 -0.89 4.62 -19.20
CA THR A 180 -1.45 5.12 -20.47
C THR A 180 -2.21 4.08 -21.26
N ALA A 181 -2.03 2.78 -20.97
CA ALA A 181 -2.81 1.74 -21.64
C ALA A 181 -4.25 1.70 -21.10
N HIS A 182 -5.20 1.58 -22.02
CA HIS A 182 -6.62 1.49 -21.73
C HIS A 182 -7.19 0.22 -22.39
N ALA A 183 -7.99 -0.54 -21.64
CA ALA A 183 -8.79 -1.63 -22.17
C ALA A 183 -10.21 -1.08 -22.40
N GLY A 184 -10.42 -0.41 -23.55
CA GLY A 184 -11.66 0.31 -23.82
C GLY A 184 -11.81 1.55 -22.91
N PRO A 185 -12.95 1.73 -22.21
CA PRO A 185 -13.15 2.88 -21.32
C PRO A 185 -12.44 2.74 -19.96
N ILE A 186 -11.87 1.58 -19.64
CA ILE A 186 -11.27 1.28 -18.34
C ILE A 186 -9.74 1.35 -18.46
N PRO A 187 -9.05 2.06 -17.56
CA PRO A 187 -7.59 2.11 -17.57
C PRO A 187 -7.00 0.76 -17.12
N LEU A 188 -5.94 0.31 -17.78
CA LEU A 188 -5.40 -1.07 -17.65
C LEU A 188 -4.81 -1.37 -16.26
N TRP A 189 -4.45 -0.34 -15.49
CA TRP A 189 -4.02 -0.52 -14.10
C TRP A 189 -5.11 -1.18 -13.24
N LEU A 190 -6.39 -0.94 -13.52
CA LEU A 190 -7.49 -1.48 -12.73
C LEU A 190 -7.58 -3.02 -12.85
N PRO A 191 -7.70 -3.64 -14.04
CA PRO A 191 -7.77 -5.10 -14.15
C PRO A 191 -6.47 -5.79 -13.73
N SER A 192 -5.31 -5.18 -13.99
CA SER A 192 -4.02 -5.77 -13.61
C SER A 192 -3.81 -5.80 -12.09
N LEU A 193 -4.16 -4.73 -11.37
CA LEU A 193 -4.14 -4.72 -9.91
C LEU A 193 -5.20 -5.66 -9.34
N LEU A 194 -6.41 -5.70 -9.90
CA LEU A 194 -7.44 -6.62 -9.44
C LEU A 194 -6.98 -8.08 -9.59
N ALA A 195 -6.43 -8.47 -10.74
CA ALA A 195 -5.88 -9.80 -10.94
C ALA A 195 -4.76 -10.10 -9.92
N LEU A 196 -3.86 -9.14 -9.67
CA LEU A 196 -2.81 -9.29 -8.66
C LEU A 196 -3.38 -9.43 -7.24
N THR A 197 -4.39 -8.64 -6.87
CA THR A 197 -5.04 -8.76 -5.56
C THR A 197 -5.67 -10.13 -5.36
N VAL A 198 -6.38 -10.66 -6.36
CA VAL A 198 -6.99 -11.99 -6.29
C VAL A 198 -5.91 -13.07 -6.13
N ALA A 199 -4.83 -13.00 -6.91
CA ALA A 199 -3.71 -13.94 -6.79
C ALA A 199 -3.04 -13.86 -5.40
N LEU A 200 -2.84 -12.65 -4.87
CA LEU A 200 -2.24 -12.45 -3.55
C LEU A 200 -3.18 -12.88 -2.42
N ILE A 201 -4.50 -12.70 -2.56
CA ILE A 201 -5.49 -13.20 -1.60
C ILE A 201 -5.45 -14.74 -1.58
N ALA A 202 -5.42 -15.38 -2.74
CA ALA A 202 -5.31 -16.83 -2.86
C ALA A 202 -3.99 -17.34 -2.25
N ALA A 203 -2.86 -16.68 -2.55
CA ALA A 203 -1.56 -17.03 -1.97
C ALA A 203 -1.55 -16.88 -0.43
N ASN A 204 -2.15 -15.81 0.10
CA ASN A 204 -2.29 -15.61 1.54
C ASN A 204 -3.22 -16.64 2.19
N ALA A 205 -4.29 -17.06 1.52
CA ALA A 205 -5.17 -18.12 1.99
C ALA A 205 -4.43 -19.46 2.07
N VAL A 206 -3.70 -19.85 1.02
CA VAL A 206 -2.89 -21.07 0.99
C VAL A 206 -1.79 -21.04 2.07
N ALA A 207 -1.09 -19.91 2.23
CA ALA A 207 -0.08 -19.75 3.27
C ALA A 207 -0.69 -19.76 4.69
N CYS A 208 -1.95 -19.36 4.84
CA CYS A 208 -2.68 -19.43 6.09
C CYS A 208 -3.07 -20.87 6.45
N ASP A 209 -3.40 -21.69 5.46
CA ASP A 209 -3.81 -23.10 5.63
C ASP A 209 -2.62 -24.05 5.82
N HIS A 210 -1.42 -23.65 5.40
CA HIS A 210 -0.24 -24.49 5.55
C HIS A 210 0.09 -24.69 7.05
N PRO A 211 0.15 -25.95 7.55
CA PRO A 211 0.56 -26.19 8.93
C PRO A 211 1.99 -25.69 9.10
N ARG A 212 2.20 -24.79 10.06
CA ARG A 212 3.53 -24.36 10.47
C ARG A 212 4.26 -25.61 10.97
N ILE A 213 5.19 -26.13 10.17
CA ILE A 213 6.20 -27.07 10.67
C ILE A 213 6.97 -26.28 11.72
N ALA A 214 6.96 -26.83 12.93
CA ALA A 214 7.46 -26.24 14.17
C ALA A 214 8.92 -25.80 14.08
#